data_AF-A0A3D3DI80-F1
#
_entry.id   AF-A0A3D3DI80-F1
#
_cell.length_a   1.000
_cell.length_b   1.000
_cell.length_c   1.000
_cell.angle_alpha   90.00
_cell.angle_beta   90.00
_cell.angle_gamma   90.00
#
_symmetry.space_group_name_H-M   'P 1'
#
loop_
_entity.id
_entity.type
_entity.pdbx_description
1 polymer ?
#
loop_
_entity_poly.entity_id
_entity_poly.type
_entity_poly.pdbx_seq_one_letter_code
_entity_poly.pdbx_strand_id
1 'polypeptide(L)'
;RYRQAGLTVANTLFDEPYLSTRPRHQGLLLHSIYHRPNGWDYAPPGARTPRGESSMWGDYHARELALLLLREARGDTYLTFFAADD
;
A
#
# COMPACT_ATOMS: atom_id res chain seq x y z
N ARG A 1 10.12 2.89 -18.96
CA ARG A 1 8.77 3.50 -18.87
C ARG A 1 8.02 3.04 -17.63
N TYR A 2 7.74 1.74 -17.46
CA TYR A 2 6.95 1.24 -16.31
C TYR A 2 7.68 1.27 -14.96
N ARG A 3 8.99 0.98 -14.92
CA ARG A 3 9.79 1.03 -13.67
C ARG A 3 9.71 2.41 -13.01
N GLN A 4 9.97 3.48 -13.77
CA GLN A 4 9.89 4.84 -13.25
C GLN A 4 8.47 5.20 -12.78
N ALA A 5 7.44 4.79 -13.52
CA ALA A 5 6.05 5.00 -13.10
C ALA A 5 5.74 4.28 -11.78
N GLY A 6 6.22 3.05 -11.61
CA GLY A 6 6.11 2.28 -10.37
C GLY A 6 6.80 2.97 -9.20
N LEU A 7 8.01 3.51 -9.41
CA LEU A 7 8.72 4.29 -8.38
C LEU A 7 7.98 5.59 -8.04
N THR A 8 7.40 6.28 -9.02
CA THR A 8 6.57 7.47 -8.76
C THR A 8 5.34 7.12 -7.94
N VAL A 9 4.65 6.02 -8.24
CA VAL A 9 3.50 5.55 -7.45
C VAL A 9 3.91 5.15 -6.04
N ALA A 10 5.00 4.39 -5.90
CA ALA A 10 5.54 3.98 -4.60
C ALA A 10 5.87 5.19 -3.73
N ASN A 11 6.49 6.23 -4.31
CA ASN A 11 6.81 7.45 -3.60
C ASN A 11 5.56 8.14 -3.03
N THR A 12 4.45 8.16 -3.77
CA THR A 12 3.18 8.73 -3.29
C THR A 12 2.51 7.85 -2.24
N LEU A 13 2.51 6.52 -2.41
CA LEU A 13 1.86 5.59 -1.48
C LEU A 13 2.59 5.51 -0.13
N PHE A 14 3.91 5.68 -0.11
CA PHE A 14 4.73 5.68 1.09
C PHE A 14 4.94 7.08 1.71
N ASP A 15 4.12 8.05 1.33
CA ASP A 15 4.10 9.39 1.92
C ASP A 15 2.70 9.69 2.50
N GLU A 16 2.62 10.69 3.38
CA GLU A 16 1.33 11.17 3.88
C GLU A 16 0.52 11.83 2.75
N PRO A 17 -0.81 11.62 2.68
CA PRO A 17 -1.66 10.98 3.69
C PRO A 17 -1.92 9.49 3.44
N TYR A 18 -1.24 8.85 2.47
CA TYR A 18 -1.47 7.44 2.15
C TYR A 18 -0.80 6.51 3.16
N LEU A 19 0.43 6.81 3.57
CA LEU A 19 1.08 6.08 4.64
C LEU A 19 0.46 6.46 5.99
N SER A 20 -0.01 5.45 6.71
CA SER A 20 -0.49 5.63 8.07
C SER A 20 0.67 5.88 9.02
N THR A 21 0.74 7.07 9.61
CA THR A 21 1.70 7.42 10.67
C THR A 21 1.07 7.47 12.06
N ARG A 22 -0.24 7.20 12.16
CA ARG A 22 -0.99 7.28 13.43
C ARG A 22 -0.76 6.03 14.29
N PRO A 23 -0.23 6.14 15.52
CA PRO A 23 0.10 4.98 16.35
C PRO A 23 -1.09 4.08 16.74
N ARG A 24 -2.32 4.61 16.67
CA ARG A 24 -3.55 3.87 17.00
C ARG A 24 -4.23 3.25 15.77
N HIS A 25 -3.73 3.53 14.56
CA HIS A 25 -4.24 2.92 13.34
C HIS A 25 -3.49 1.62 13.07
N GLN A 26 -4.22 0.53 12.81
CA GLN A 26 -3.62 -0.80 12.67
C GLN A 26 -3.21 -1.15 11.24
N GLY A 27 -3.76 -0.45 10.24
CA GLY A 27 -3.35 -0.60 8.85
C GLY A 27 -2.20 0.31 8.44
N LEU A 28 -1.53 -0.07 7.35
CA LEU A 28 -0.34 0.61 6.80
C LEU A 28 -0.72 1.64 5.73
N LEU A 29 -1.58 1.26 4.78
CA LEU A 29 -1.97 2.07 3.63
C LEU A 29 -3.42 2.54 3.77
N LEU A 30 -3.61 3.85 3.85
CA LEU A 30 -4.91 4.51 3.99
C LEU A 30 -5.56 4.77 2.64
N HIS A 31 -6.86 5.10 2.70
CA HIS A 31 -7.68 5.49 1.54
C HIS A 31 -7.97 4.34 0.57
N SER A 32 -7.90 3.10 1.06
CA SER A 32 -8.57 1.99 0.40
C SER A 32 -10.09 2.24 0.43
N ILE A 33 -10.78 1.86 -0.65
CA ILE A 33 -12.23 1.83 -0.72
C ILE A 33 -12.61 0.40 -1.10
N TYR A 34 -13.13 -0.34 -0.14
CA TYR A 34 -13.43 -1.75 -0.27
C TYR A 34 -14.70 -1.98 -1.11
N HIS A 35 -15.80 -1.27 -0.83
CA HIS A 35 -17.04 -1.43 -1.61
C HIS A 35 -17.97 -0.22 -1.57
N ARG A 36 -17.72 0.75 -2.45
CA ARG A 36 -18.49 2.00 -2.53
C ARG A 36 -20.00 1.81 -2.77
N PRO A 37 -20.49 0.93 -3.67
CA PRO A 37 -21.92 0.79 -3.91
C PRO A 37 -22.72 0.32 -2.69
N ASN A 38 -22.10 -0.44 -1.78
CA ASN A 38 -22.75 -0.94 -0.56
C ASN A 38 -22.45 -0.06 0.67
N GLY A 39 -21.63 0.98 0.53
CA GLY A 39 -21.30 1.89 1.62
C GLY A 39 -20.60 1.24 2.81
N TRP A 40 -19.73 0.25 2.56
CA TRP A 40 -19.03 -0.47 3.63
C TRP A 40 -17.93 0.35 4.30
N ASP A 41 -17.34 1.28 3.57
CA ASP A 41 -16.23 2.09 4.05
C ASP A 41 -16.71 3.37 4.76
N TYR A 42 -15.97 3.81 5.78
CA TYR A 42 -16.23 5.05 6.49
C TYR A 42 -16.17 6.27 5.56
N ALA A 43 -17.28 7.01 5.52
CA ALA A 43 -17.38 8.32 4.88
C ALA A 43 -17.39 9.42 5.95
N PRO A 44 -16.35 10.29 6.01
CA PRO A 44 -16.37 11.43 6.91
C PRO A 44 -17.60 12.32 6.68
N PRO A 45 -18.15 12.97 7.72
CA PRO A 45 -19.30 13.87 7.57
C PRO A 45 -19.08 14.92 6.47
N GLY A 46 -20.04 15.04 5.56
CA GLY A 46 -19.99 15.96 4.43
C GLY A 46 -19.08 15.54 3.25
N ALA A 47 -18.39 14.39 3.34
CA ALA A 47 -17.57 13.88 2.25
C ALA A 47 -18.41 13.12 1.20
N ARG A 48 -18.05 13.27 -0.08
CA ARG A 48 -18.66 12.51 -1.21
C ARG A 48 -18.01 11.15 -1.47
N THR A 49 -16.83 10.92 -0.89
CA THR A 49 -16.01 9.72 -1.12
C THR A 49 -15.52 9.18 0.22
N PRO A 50 -15.67 7.87 0.49
CA PRO A 50 -15.08 7.22 1.66
C PRO A 50 -13.56 7.38 1.68
N ARG A 51 -12.97 7.50 2.87
CA ARG A 51 -11.53 7.66 3.04
C ARG A 51 -11.11 7.49 4.49
N GLY A 52 -9.85 7.10 4.66
CA GLY A 52 -9.18 7.06 5.96
C GLY A 52 -9.10 5.66 6.56
N GLU A 53 -9.67 4.67 5.87
CA GLU A 53 -9.54 3.25 6.21
C GLU A 53 -8.47 2.58 5.35
N SER A 54 -7.94 1.48 5.87
CA SER A 54 -7.08 0.55 5.15
C SER A 54 -7.85 -0.69 4.72
N SER A 55 -7.19 -1.54 3.93
CA SER A 55 -7.68 -2.88 3.61
C SER A 55 -6.55 -3.88 3.75
N MET A 56 -6.87 -5.14 4.11
CA MET A 56 -5.85 -6.19 4.24
C MET A 56 -5.06 -6.38 2.94
N TRP A 57 -5.73 -6.33 1.79
CA TRP A 57 -5.09 -6.46 0.47
C TRP A 57 -4.19 -5.27 0.15
N GLY A 58 -4.62 -4.05 0.48
CA GLY A 58 -3.81 -2.84 0.33
C GLY A 58 -2.55 -2.88 1.18
N ASP A 59 -2.67 -3.30 2.45
CA ASP A 59 -1.54 -3.44 3.37
C ASP A 59 -0.57 -4.54 2.93
N TYR A 60 -1.10 -5.68 2.45
CA TYR A 60 -0.30 -6.76 1.87
C TYR A 60 0.55 -6.28 0.69
N HIS A 61 -0.06 -5.63 -0.30
CA HIS A 61 0.67 -5.17 -1.49
C HIS A 61 1.59 -3.98 -1.20
N ALA A 62 1.25 -3.10 -0.26
CA ALA A 62 2.16 -2.04 0.19
C ALA A 62 3.43 -2.64 0.83
N ARG A 63 3.26 -3.65 1.69
CA ARG A 63 4.38 -4.37 2.31
C ARG A 63 5.22 -5.14 1.28
N GLU A 64 4.57 -5.81 0.34
CA GLU A 64 5.22 -6.53 -0.78
C GLU A 64 6.07 -5.57 -1.62
N LEU A 65 5.49 -4.43 -2.04
CA LEU A 65 6.20 -3.39 -2.80
C LEU A 65 7.39 -2.82 -2.01
N ALA A 66 7.20 -2.54 -0.72
CA ALA A 66 8.29 -2.04 0.13
C ALA A 66 9.45 -3.04 0.24
N LEU A 67 9.14 -4.33 0.41
CA LEU A 67 10.15 -5.38 0.49
C LEU A 67 10.88 -5.58 -0.85
N LEU A 68 10.15 -5.54 -1.96
CA LEU A 68 10.71 -5.58 -3.31
C LEU A 68 11.73 -4.46 -3.52
N LEU A 69 11.33 -3.21 -3.26
CA LEU A 69 12.19 -2.04 -3.42
C LEU A 69 13.40 -2.07 -2.48
N LEU A 70 13.22 -2.53 -1.24
CA LEU A 70 14.30 -2.67 -0.27
C LEU A 70 15.37 -3.65 -0.75
N ARG A 71 14.95 -4.83 -1.24
CA ARG A 71 15.86 -5.85 -1.77
C ARG A 71 16.58 -5.35 -3.01
N GLU A 72 15.85 -4.74 -3.95
CA GLU A 72 16.43 -4.15 -5.16
C GLU A 72 17.48 -3.07 -4.82
N ALA A 73 17.19 -2.18 -3.86
CA ALA A 73 18.12 -1.14 -3.42
C ALA A 73 19.39 -1.70 -2.75
N ARG A 74 19.31 -2.91 -2.17
CA ARG A 74 20.43 -3.62 -1.56
C ARG A 74 21.18 -4.54 -2.53
N GLY A 75 20.65 -4.77 -3.72
CA GLY A 75 21.16 -5.79 -4.65
C GLY A 75 20.87 -7.23 -4.21
N ASP A 76 19.89 -7.42 -3.31
CA ASP A 76 19.45 -8.74 -2.87
C ASP A 76 18.63 -9.43 -3.97
N THR A 77 18.51 -10.76 -3.87
CA THR A 77 17.68 -11.55 -4.79
C THR A 77 16.19 -11.20 -4.67
N TYR A 78 15.48 -11.25 -5.80
CA TYR A 78 14.02 -11.09 -5.82
C TYR A 78 13.36 -12.16 -4.96
N LEU A 79 12.37 -11.76 -4.14
CA LEU A 79 11.67 -12.72 -3.29
C LEU A 79 10.70 -13.54 -4.16
N THR A 80 10.95 -14.84 -4.26
CA THR A 80 10.06 -15.79 -4.92
C THR A 80 9.47 -16.77 -3.90
N PHE A 81 8.30 -17.32 -4.21
CA PHE A 81 7.70 -18.37 -3.39
C PHE A 81 8.51 -19.68 -3.46
N PHE A 82 9.00 -20.00 -4.66
CA PHE A 82 9.98 -21.07 -4.88
C PHE A 82 11.31 -20.41 -5.26
N ALA A 83 12.31 -20.52 -4.41
CA ALA A 83 13.68 -20.24 -4.80
C ALA A 83 14.26 -21.49 -5.50
N ALA A 84 15.13 -21.29 -6.48
CA ALA A 84 16.01 -22.38 -6.88
C ALA A 84 16.98 -22.61 -5.70
N ASP A 85 17.17 -23.87 -5.30
CA ASP A 85 18.28 -24.21 -4.43
C ASP A 85 19.57 -23.96 -5.21
N ASP A 86 20.54 -23.27 -4.60
CA ASP A 86 21.88 -23.07 -5.17
C ASP A 86 22.70 -24.38 -5.19
#